data_AF-A0A820SVD3-F1
#
_entry.id   AF-A0A820SVD3-F1
#
_cell.length_a   1.000
_cell.length_b   1.000
_cell.length_c   1.000
_cell.angle_alpha   90.00
_cell.angle_beta   90.00
_cell.angle_gamma   90.00
#
_symmetry.space_group_name_H-M   'P 1'
#
loop_
_entity.id
_entity.type
_entity.pdbx_description
1 polymer ?
#
loop_
_entity_poly.entity_id
_entity_poly.type
_entity_poly.pdbx_seq_one_letter_code
_entity_poly.pdbx_strand_id
1 'polypeptide(L)'
;RESTKKSLPSINPSLKRRIPSFLRVYSQASSSNDILLQWHLFNLSELESFYTMITRLYKNENLARVQLYEAYRAALIFAHTSKISSNSNAISTNL
;
A
#
# COMPACT_ATOMS: atom_id res chain seq x y z
N ARG A 1 -5.36 33.71 28.91
CA ARG A 1 -5.50 33.34 27.48
C ARG A 1 -4.58 32.16 27.24
N GLU A 2 -5.05 30.94 27.53
CA GLU A 2 -4.32 29.69 27.32
C GLU A 2 -3.98 29.55 25.83
N SER A 3 -2.70 29.52 25.50
CA SER A 3 -2.23 29.23 24.15
C SER A 3 -2.38 27.74 23.89
N THR A 4 -3.35 27.35 23.07
CA THR A 4 -3.49 25.98 22.56
C THR A 4 -2.30 25.65 21.67
N LYS A 5 -1.21 25.18 22.29
CA LYS A 5 -0.11 24.54 21.56
C LYS A 5 -0.70 23.28 20.92
N LYS A 6 -1.09 23.36 19.65
CA LYS A 6 -1.28 22.18 18.80
C LYS A 6 0.03 21.40 18.84
N SER A 7 0.06 20.29 19.59
CA SER A 7 1.21 19.39 19.52
C SER A 7 1.22 18.82 18.10
N LEU A 8 2.29 19.10 17.35
CA LEU A 8 2.56 18.36 16.12
C LEU A 8 2.46 16.86 16.42
N PRO A 9 1.86 16.05 15.53
CA PRO A 9 1.90 14.60 15.69
C PRO A 9 3.36 14.21 15.80
N SER A 10 3.78 13.75 16.98
CA SER A 10 5.11 13.20 17.19
C SER A 10 5.31 12.14 16.12
N ILE A 11 6.26 12.39 15.21
CA ILE A 11 6.57 11.45 14.14
C ILE A 11 6.88 10.12 14.82
N ASN A 12 6.01 9.13 14.62
CA ASN A 12 6.18 7.83 15.25
C ASN A 12 7.62 7.33 14.93
N PRO A 13 8.46 7.03 15.93
CA PRO A 13 9.86 6.65 15.73
C PRO A 13 10.04 5.50 14.72
N SER A 14 9.06 4.60 14.63
CA SER A 14 9.03 3.49 13.68
C SER A 14 8.89 3.92 12.22
N LEU A 15 8.39 5.13 11.94
CA LEU A 15 8.32 5.69 10.59
C LEU A 15 9.72 6.05 10.06
N LYS A 16 10.64 6.48 10.93
CA LYS A 16 12.03 6.81 10.56
C LYS A 16 12.94 5.58 10.54
N ARG A 17 12.61 4.53 11.30
CA ARG A 17 13.43 3.32 11.38
C ARG A 17 13.28 2.46 10.12
N ARG A 18 14.42 2.00 9.59
CA ARG A 18 14.50 1.05 8.47
C ARG A 18 13.86 -0.28 8.89
N ILE A 19 13.00 -0.83 8.05
CA ILE A 19 12.33 -2.11 8.31
C ILE A 19 13.38 -3.23 8.31
N PRO A 20 13.46 -4.06 9.36
CA PRO A 20 14.34 -5.22 9.40
C PRO A 20 14.06 -6.20 8.25
N SER A 21 15.09 -6.86 7.72
CA SER A 21 14.96 -7.81 6.62
C SER A 21 14.07 -9.00 6.99
N PHE A 22 14.20 -9.54 8.21
CA PHE A 22 13.37 -10.65 8.67
C PHE A 22 11.88 -10.32 8.65
N LEU A 23 11.50 -9.08 8.97
CA LEU A 23 10.11 -8.65 9.00
C LEU A 23 9.51 -8.56 7.59
N ARG A 24 10.34 -8.24 6.59
CA ARG A 24 9.94 -8.29 5.17
C ARG A 24 9.71 -9.74 4.72
N VAL A 25 10.62 -10.65 5.09
CA VAL A 25 10.44 -12.09 4.80
C VAL A 25 9.19 -12.63 5.48
N TYR A 26 9.00 -12.31 6.76
CA TYR A 26 7.80 -12.65 7.50
C TYR A 26 6.52 -12.16 6.81
N SER A 27 6.47 -10.90 6.37
CA SER A 27 5.29 -10.35 5.69
C SER A 27 4.91 -11.04 4.38
N GLN A 28 5.83 -11.77 3.77
CA GLN A 28 5.63 -12.50 2.52
C GLN A 28 5.46 -14.02 2.75
N ALA A 29 5.69 -14.49 3.97
CA ALA A 29 5.59 -15.89 4.32
C ALA A 29 4.14 -16.35 4.42
N SER A 30 3.91 -17.65 4.22
CA SER A 30 2.62 -18.27 4.52
C SER A 30 2.33 -18.19 6.02
N SER A 31 1.05 -18.01 6.38
CA SER A 31 0.58 -18.00 7.77
C SER A 31 0.90 -19.30 8.53
N SER A 32 1.14 -20.41 7.82
CA SER A 32 1.59 -21.67 8.42
C SER A 32 2.93 -21.55 9.15
N ASN A 33 3.75 -20.55 8.79
CA ASN A 33 5.08 -20.33 9.37
C ASN A 33 5.07 -19.34 10.54
N ASP A 34 3.92 -18.76 10.91
CA ASP A 34 3.83 -17.80 12.02
C ASP A 34 4.28 -18.42 13.35
N ILE A 35 4.07 -19.73 13.51
CA ILE A 35 4.49 -20.49 14.69
C ILE A 35 6.01 -20.52 14.89
N LEU A 36 6.79 -20.28 13.83
CA LEU A 36 8.25 -20.29 13.89
C LEU A 36 8.79 -19.02 14.59
N LEU A 37 7.98 -17.97 14.70
CA LEU A 37 8.40 -16.70 15.25
C LEU A 37 8.02 -16.60 16.73
N GLN A 38 9.04 -16.63 17.58
CA GLN A 38 8.86 -16.53 19.03
C GLN A 38 8.70 -15.07 19.48
N TRP A 39 7.52 -14.50 19.26
CA TRP A 39 7.22 -13.10 19.62
C TRP A 39 7.43 -12.77 21.10
N HIS A 40 7.29 -13.76 21.98
CA HIS A 40 7.46 -13.63 23.42
C HIS A 40 8.90 -13.29 23.86
N LEU A 41 9.89 -13.42 22.97
CA LEU A 41 11.27 -13.03 23.23
C LEU A 41 11.52 -11.52 23.14
N PHE A 42 10.59 -10.77 22.53
CA PHE A 42 10.70 -9.32 22.37
C PHE A 42 9.96 -8.59 23.49
N ASN A 43 10.43 -7.40 23.82
CA ASN A 43 9.72 -6.56 24.76
C ASN A 43 8.49 -5.88 24.10
N LEU A 44 7.58 -5.36 24.92
CA LEU A 44 6.34 -4.74 24.42
C LEU A 44 6.62 -3.57 23.45
N SER A 45 7.63 -2.74 23.73
CA SER A 45 7.97 -1.59 22.89
C SER A 45 8.48 -2.01 21.50
N GLU A 46 9.24 -3.09 21.43
CA GLU A 46 9.70 -3.70 20.19
C GLU A 46 8.53 -4.27 19.39
N LEU A 47 7.60 -4.97 20.05
CA LEU A 47 6.39 -5.51 19.42
C LEU A 47 5.51 -4.41 18.83
N GLU A 48 5.29 -3.32 19.57
CA GLU A 48 4.57 -2.15 19.06
C GLU A 48 5.27 -1.55 17.83
N SER A 49 6.62 -1.45 17.87
CA SER A 49 7.40 -0.99 16.73
C SER A 49 7.24 -1.91 15.53
N PHE A 50 7.35 -3.23 15.71
CA PHE A 50 7.16 -4.20 14.63
C PHE A 50 5.75 -4.16 14.04
N TYR A 51 4.72 -4.06 14.87
CA TYR A 51 3.33 -3.93 14.41
C TYR A 51 3.16 -2.71 13.50
N THR A 52 3.69 -1.55 13.89
CA THR A 52 3.62 -0.35 13.05
C THR A 52 4.37 -0.52 11.72
N MET A 53 5.49 -1.26 11.70
CA MET A 53 6.24 -1.55 10.49
C MET A 53 5.51 -2.53 9.56
N ILE A 54 4.92 -3.61 10.11
CA ILE A 54 4.09 -4.56 9.36
C ILE A 54 2.90 -3.84 8.75
N THR A 55 2.23 -2.98 9.53
CA THR A 55 1.11 -2.15 9.04
C THR A 55 1.54 -1.26 7.88
N ARG A 56 2.75 -0.69 7.93
CA ARG A 56 3.30 0.11 6.83
C ARG A 56 3.57 -0.74 5.59
N LEU A 57 4.13 -1.95 5.73
CA LEU A 57 4.32 -2.87 4.61
C LEU A 57 3.00 -3.21 3.93
N TYR A 58 2.00 -3.59 4.74
CA TYR A 58 0.65 -3.89 4.27
C TYR A 58 0.04 -2.72 3.48
N LYS A 59 0.10 -1.50 4.02
CA LYS A 59 -0.43 -0.30 3.35
C LYS A 59 0.26 -0.04 2.01
N ASN A 60 1.58 -0.20 1.94
CA ASN A 60 2.34 -0.01 0.71
C ASN A 60 1.96 -1.06 -0.35
N GLU A 61 1.86 -2.33 0.04
CA GLU A 61 1.49 -3.41 -0.88
C GLU A 61 0.06 -3.25 -1.40
N ASN A 62 -0.87 -2.84 -0.53
CA ASN A 62 -2.24 -2.52 -0.93
C ASN A 62 -2.28 -1.35 -1.92
N LEU A 63 -1.54 -0.27 -1.64
CA LEU A 63 -1.49 0.88 -2.53
C LEU A 63 -0.95 0.48 -3.91
N ALA A 64 0.10 -0.32 -3.97
CA ALA A 64 0.65 -0.82 -5.23
C ALA A 64 -0.37 -1.66 -6.02
N ARG A 65 -1.12 -2.54 -5.35
CA ARG A 65 -2.21 -3.30 -6.00
C ARG A 65 -3.30 -2.39 -6.53
N VAL A 66 -3.78 -1.44 -5.71
CA VAL A 66 -4.81 -0.48 -6.13
C VAL A 66 -4.34 0.32 -7.35
N GLN A 67 -3.12 0.84 -7.33
CA GLN A 67 -2.53 1.57 -8.46
C GLN A 67 -2.48 0.73 -9.74
N LEU A 68 -2.13 -0.55 -9.64
CA LEU A 68 -2.13 -1.46 -10.78
C LEU A 68 -3.53 -1.60 -11.39
N TYR A 69 -4.54 -1.82 -10.54
CA TYR A 69 -5.93 -1.95 -11.00
C TYR A 69 -6.49 -0.64 -11.57
N GLU A 70 -6.16 0.51 -10.98
CA GLU A 70 -6.53 1.81 -11.52
C GLU A 70 -5.91 2.06 -12.90
N ALA A 71 -4.62 1.76 -13.06
CA ALA A 71 -3.93 1.87 -14.35
C ALA A 71 -4.55 0.94 -15.40
N TYR A 72 -4.87 -0.30 -15.02
CA TYR A 72 -5.54 -1.25 -15.89
C TYR A 72 -6.93 -0.77 -16.31
N ARG A 73 -7.72 -0.26 -15.36
CA ARG A 73 -9.04 0.33 -15.63
C ARG A 73 -8.94 1.51 -16.60
N ALA A 74 -7.96 2.40 -16.41
CA ALA A 74 -7.74 3.52 -17.31
C ALA A 74 -7.38 3.06 -18.73
N ALA A 75 -6.54 2.04 -18.88
CA ALA A 75 -6.18 1.46 -20.17
C ALA A 75 -7.38 0.83 -20.89
N LEU A 76 -8.25 0.11 -20.16
CA LEU A 76 -9.48 -0.46 -20.72
C LEU A 76 -10.44 0.63 -21.21
N ILE A 77 -10.63 1.69 -20.42
CA ILE A 77 -11.47 2.83 -20.79
C ILE A 77 -10.92 3.48 -22.06
N PHE A 78 -9.61 3.75 -22.11
CA PHE A 78 -8.95 4.35 -23.27
C PHE A 78 -9.11 3.50 -24.54
N ALA A 79 -8.89 2.18 -24.44
CA ALA A 79 -9.06 1.28 -25.58
C ALA A 79 -10.51 1.26 -26.08
N HIS A 80 -11.48 1.30 -25.17
CA HIS A 80 -12.90 1.31 -25.52
C HIS A 80 -13.32 2.63 -26.19
N THR A 81 -12.92 3.78 -25.64
CA THR A 81 -13.25 5.09 -26.23
C THR A 81 -12.58 5.30 -27.59
N SER A 82 -11.34 4.83 -27.76
CA SER A 82 -10.61 4.89 -29.03
C SER A 82 -11.32 4.09 -30.13
N LYS A 83 -11.85 2.89 -29.79
CA LYS A 83 -12.64 2.07 -30.73
C LYS A 83 -13.96 2.76 -31.11
N ILE A 84 -14.67 3.35 -30.15
CA ILE A 84 -15.90 4.09 -30.41
C ILE A 84 -15.66 5.28 -31.36
N SER A 85 -14.62 6.07 -31.10
CA SER A 85 -14.27 7.21 -31.95
C SER A 85 -13.91 6.78 -33.38
N SER A 86 -13.13 5.71 -33.53
CA SER A 86 -12.77 5.16 -34.84
C SER A 86 -13.99 4.66 -35.62
N ASN A 87 -14.94 4.00 -34.94
CA ASN A 87 -16.17 3.51 -35.56
C ASN A 87 -17.11 4.67 -35.99
N SER A 88 -17.22 5.72 -35.18
CA SER A 88 -18.00 6.91 -35.55
C SER A 88 -17.44 7.61 -36.80
N ASN A 89 -16.11 7.67 -36.94
CA ASN A 89 -15.47 8.26 -38.11
C ASN A 89 -15.69 7.42 -39.37
N ALA A 90 -15.67 6.09 -39.26
CA ALA A 90 -15.95 5.20 -40.38
C ALA A 90 -17.39 5.33 -40.92
N ILE A 91 -18.38 5.59 -40.06
CA ILE A 91 -19.76 5.83 -40.49
C ILE A 91 -19.87 7.18 -41.22
N SER A 92 -19.17 8.22 -40.74
CA SER A 92 -19.19 9.55 -41.37
C SER A 92 -18.43 9.64 -42.69
N THR A 93 -17.46 8.75 -42.96
CA THR A 93 -16.72 8.73 -44.24
C THR A 93 -17.39 7.91 -45.34
N ASN A 94 -18.45 7.16 -45.01
CA ASN A 94 -19.22 6.34 -45.97
C ASN A 94 -20.57 6.98 -46.38
N LEU A 95 -20.77 8.26 -46.03
CA LEU A 95 -21.87 9.14 -46.46
C LEU A 95 -21.28 10.28 -47.30
#